data_AF-A0A7M3Z6T4-F1
#
_entry.id   AF-A0A7M3Z6T4-F1
#
_cell.length_a   1.000
_cell.length_b   1.000
_cell.length_c   1.000
_cell.angle_alpha   90.00
_cell.angle_beta   90.00
_cell.angle_gamma   90.00
#
_symmetry.space_group_name_H-M   'P 1'
#
loop_
_entity.id
_entity.type
_entity.pdbx_description
1 polymer ?
#
loop_
_entity_poly.entity_id
_entity_poly.type
_entity_poly.pdbx_seq_one_letter_code
_entity_poly.pdbx_strand_id
1 'polypeptide(L)'
;AELLKMLKTTKQPIIMTCNEPMGLWGRRNQNWRNARDRFLRQAELIQFRRANKQAMIRIAKRVLKEENITADLVALEKLVQANPGDIRALVRDLQMICECGIEHINLASVETQLSRGLRDQQLDIFPGLQGLYQSETANDARLVGIDLDITPRELLAWVSWNNSSVFKDRNTLNRAAITCSVADQSLHTMYTNLAYRSWYWTSQLSTLSASVSTSKRHEERISLSYPEFMRRGHEPSRRKSLISKLSELSGSSLQAAREELWPPLAAIHESGELTDPQDFSLSIELGLDGGEHILLHGLNKSLKSTKEIVEKYNETTTSTLAQRNDDEIIHEPEERVEEKLPDEGQKKLDMF
;
A
#
# COMPACT_ATOMS: atom_id res chain seq x y z
N ALA A 1 -20.43 -13.56 0.72
CA ALA A 1 -20.83 -14.93 0.34
C ALA A 1 -22.20 -14.97 -0.32
N GLU A 2 -23.15 -14.14 0.12
CA GLU A 2 -24.52 -14.11 -0.41
C GLU A 2 -24.63 -13.72 -1.89
N LEU A 3 -23.83 -12.76 -2.37
CA LEU A 3 -23.89 -12.33 -3.77
C LEU A 3 -23.50 -13.45 -4.76
N LEU A 4 -22.53 -14.30 -4.40
CA LEU A 4 -22.18 -15.50 -5.17
C LEU A 4 -23.28 -16.58 -5.12
N LYS A 5 -24.02 -16.68 -4.01
CA LYS A 5 -25.17 -17.57 -3.90
C LYS A 5 -26.32 -17.07 -4.77
N MET A 6 -26.53 -15.76 -4.81
CA MET A 6 -27.53 -15.12 -5.68
C MET A 6 -27.25 -15.38 -7.16
N LEU A 7 -25.98 -15.20 -7.60
CA LEU A 7 -25.58 -15.47 -9.00
C LEU A 7 -25.80 -16.93 -9.42
N LYS A 8 -25.72 -17.89 -8.48
CA LYS A 8 -25.96 -19.31 -8.76
C LYS A 8 -27.44 -19.68 -8.84
N THR A 9 -28.29 -19.02 -8.06
CA THR A 9 -29.71 -19.40 -7.91
C THR A 9 -30.63 -18.57 -8.80
N THR A 10 -30.16 -17.44 -9.32
CA THR A 10 -30.98 -16.53 -10.12
C THR A 10 -31.48 -17.19 -11.40
N LYS A 11 -32.75 -16.94 -11.72
CA LYS A 11 -33.38 -17.29 -13.02
C LYS A 11 -33.42 -16.11 -13.99
N GLN A 12 -33.05 -14.91 -13.52
CA GLN A 12 -33.04 -13.68 -14.30
C GLN A 12 -31.61 -13.25 -14.60
N PRO A 13 -31.35 -12.62 -15.76
CA PRO A 13 -30.05 -12.05 -16.07
C PRO A 13 -29.74 -10.90 -15.11
N ILE A 14 -28.58 -10.97 -14.45
CA ILE A 14 -28.11 -9.94 -13.52
C ILE A 14 -27.00 -9.15 -14.21
N ILE A 15 -27.16 -7.83 -14.31
CA ILE A 15 -26.13 -6.91 -14.76
C ILE A 15 -25.55 -6.22 -13.53
N MET A 16 -24.25 -6.37 -13.32
CA MET A 16 -23.52 -5.72 -12.23
C MET A 16 -22.55 -4.69 -12.81
N THR A 17 -22.52 -3.50 -12.21
CA THR A 17 -21.58 -2.43 -12.58
C THR A 17 -20.66 -2.13 -11.41
N CYS A 18 -19.35 -2.10 -11.65
CA CYS A 18 -18.36 -1.74 -10.65
C CYS A 18 -17.35 -0.73 -11.22
N ASN A 19 -17.03 0.32 -10.45
CA ASN A 19 -16.00 1.29 -10.82
C ASN A 19 -14.59 0.72 -10.60
N GLU A 20 -14.40 0.02 -9.47
CA GLU A 20 -13.12 -0.62 -9.13
C GLU A 20 -13.34 -2.13 -8.92
N PRO A 21 -12.87 -3.00 -9.82
CA PRO A 21 -13.10 -4.43 -9.71
C PRO A 21 -12.38 -5.06 -8.51
N MET A 22 -11.27 -4.45 -8.05
CA MET A 22 -10.57 -4.87 -6.82
C MET A 22 -11.42 -4.68 -5.55
N GLY A 23 -12.35 -3.72 -5.55
CA GLY A 23 -13.33 -3.58 -4.47
C GLY A 23 -14.22 -4.82 -4.33
N LEU A 24 -14.62 -5.42 -5.46
CA LEU A 24 -15.47 -6.63 -5.49
C LEU A 24 -14.70 -7.90 -5.11
N TRP A 25 -13.42 -8.00 -5.49
CA TRP A 25 -12.56 -9.14 -5.16
C TRP A 25 -12.00 -9.11 -3.74
N GLY A 26 -12.15 -7.98 -3.05
CA GLY A 26 -11.70 -7.76 -1.68
C GLY A 26 -10.31 -7.13 -1.64
N ARG A 27 -10.26 -5.79 -1.73
CA ARG A 27 -9.04 -4.95 -1.67
C ARG A 27 -8.11 -5.26 -0.48
N ARG A 28 -8.66 -5.82 0.60
CA ARG A 28 -7.95 -6.17 1.85
C ARG A 28 -7.68 -7.66 2.04
N ASN A 29 -8.12 -8.51 1.11
CA ASN A 29 -8.07 -9.96 1.28
C ASN A 29 -6.93 -10.56 0.45
N GLN A 30 -6.02 -11.28 1.11
CA GLN A 30 -4.84 -11.86 0.47
C GLN A 30 -5.21 -12.92 -0.60
N ASN A 31 -6.43 -13.46 -0.51
CA ASN A 31 -7.01 -14.45 -1.43
C ASN A 31 -7.89 -13.83 -2.54
N TRP A 32 -7.68 -12.57 -2.93
CA TRP A 32 -8.47 -11.89 -3.97
C TRP A 32 -8.49 -12.63 -5.32
N ARG A 33 -7.41 -13.38 -5.66
CA ARG A 33 -7.35 -14.22 -6.88
C ARG A 33 -8.42 -15.31 -6.86
N ASN A 34 -8.53 -16.02 -5.74
CA ASN A 34 -9.56 -17.05 -5.55
C ASN A 34 -10.98 -16.45 -5.54
N ALA A 35 -11.14 -15.22 -5.04
CA ALA A 35 -12.42 -14.53 -5.11
C ALA A 35 -12.78 -14.16 -6.55
N ARG A 36 -11.84 -13.57 -7.30
CA ARG A 36 -11.98 -13.23 -8.72
C ARG A 36 -12.38 -14.45 -9.55
N ASP A 37 -11.65 -15.57 -9.40
CA ASP A 37 -11.91 -16.76 -10.19
C ASP A 37 -13.30 -17.36 -9.91
N ARG A 38 -13.78 -17.28 -8.66
CA ARG A 38 -15.14 -17.72 -8.33
C ARG A 38 -16.22 -16.85 -8.98
N PHE A 39 -15.99 -15.54 -9.09
CA PHE A 39 -16.91 -14.63 -9.77
C PHE A 39 -16.88 -14.81 -11.29
N LEU A 40 -15.70 -14.92 -11.89
CA LEU A 40 -15.54 -15.07 -13.34
C LEU A 40 -16.06 -16.41 -13.87
N ARG A 41 -16.19 -17.43 -13.02
CA ARG A 41 -16.89 -18.69 -13.37
C ARG A 41 -18.40 -18.53 -13.54
N GLN A 42 -18.99 -17.46 -13.03
CA GLN A 42 -20.46 -17.26 -13.01
C GLN A 42 -20.89 -16.00 -13.76
N ALA A 43 -19.99 -15.04 -13.92
CA ALA A 43 -20.26 -13.78 -14.58
C ALA A 43 -19.17 -13.47 -15.62
N GLU A 44 -19.59 -12.98 -16.78
CA GLU A 44 -18.68 -12.48 -17.80
C GLU A 44 -18.22 -11.05 -17.45
N LEU A 45 -16.92 -10.80 -17.53
CA LEU A 45 -16.35 -9.48 -17.26
C LEU A 45 -16.23 -8.69 -18.56
N ILE A 46 -17.11 -7.69 -18.70
CA ILE A 46 -17.01 -6.69 -19.78
C ILE A 46 -16.22 -5.49 -19.24
N GLN A 47 -15.00 -5.30 -19.74
CA GLN A 47 -14.15 -4.19 -19.32
C GLN A 47 -14.42 -2.94 -20.15
N PHE A 48 -14.97 -1.90 -19.52
CA PHE A 48 -15.08 -0.58 -20.12
C PHE A 48 -13.75 0.17 -20.03
N ARG A 49 -13.32 0.73 -21.16
CA ARG A 49 -12.14 1.60 -21.24
C ARG A 49 -12.59 3.06 -21.43
N ARG A 50 -11.73 3.99 -21.03
CA ARG A 50 -11.94 5.44 -21.27
C ARG A 50 -12.15 5.71 -22.77
N ALA A 51 -13.03 6.66 -23.08
CA ALA A 51 -13.35 6.98 -24.46
C ALA A 51 -12.16 7.61 -25.19
N ASN A 52 -11.94 7.23 -26.45
CA ASN A 52 -10.91 7.85 -27.28
C ASN A 52 -11.29 9.32 -27.59
N LYS A 53 -10.28 10.20 -27.70
CA LYS A 53 -10.47 11.64 -27.99
C LYS A 53 -11.29 11.87 -29.26
N GLN A 54 -11.01 11.13 -30.33
CA GLN A 54 -11.78 11.21 -31.58
C GLN A 54 -13.25 10.79 -31.40
N ALA A 55 -13.51 9.78 -30.56
CA ALA A 55 -14.88 9.36 -30.25
C ALA A 55 -15.63 10.44 -29.45
N MET A 56 -14.96 11.07 -28.48
CA MET A 56 -15.50 12.19 -27.71
C MET A 56 -15.87 13.39 -28.60
N ILE A 57 -15.00 13.77 -29.54
CA ILE A 57 -15.29 14.86 -30.50
C ILE A 57 -16.54 14.52 -31.34
N ARG A 58 -16.66 13.28 -31.83
CA ARG A 58 -17.83 12.84 -32.60
C ARG A 58 -19.12 12.90 -31.78
N ILE A 59 -19.08 12.48 -30.52
CA ILE A 59 -20.23 12.52 -29.62
C ILE A 59 -20.63 13.97 -29.34
N ALA A 60 -19.67 14.84 -29.01
CA ALA A 60 -19.95 16.25 -28.77
C ALA A 60 -20.54 16.95 -29.99
N LYS A 61 -20.00 16.71 -31.20
CA LYS A 61 -20.60 17.22 -32.44
C LYS A 61 -22.03 16.73 -32.65
N ARG A 62 -22.31 15.46 -32.31
CA ARG A 62 -23.67 14.90 -32.41
C ARG A 62 -24.62 15.61 -31.46
N VAL A 63 -24.23 15.80 -30.20
CA VAL A 63 -25.05 16.50 -29.20
C VAL A 63 -25.30 17.95 -29.62
N LEU A 64 -24.26 18.68 -30.02
CA LEU A 64 -24.39 20.07 -30.46
C LEU A 64 -25.29 20.23 -31.69
N LYS A 65 -25.23 19.27 -32.62
CA LYS A 65 -26.09 19.26 -33.81
C LYS A 65 -27.57 19.08 -33.45
N GLU A 66 -27.90 18.17 -32.52
CA GLU A 66 -29.28 17.95 -32.08
C GLU A 66 -29.83 19.17 -31.32
N GLU A 67 -28.98 19.88 -30.57
CA GLU A 67 -29.34 21.10 -29.85
C GLU A 67 -29.31 22.38 -30.71
N ASN A 68 -29.01 22.27 -32.01
CA ASN A 68 -28.85 23.39 -32.96
C ASN A 68 -27.78 24.44 -32.56
N ILE A 69 -26.72 24.01 -31.88
CA ILE A 69 -25.63 24.88 -31.42
C ILE A 69 -24.41 24.70 -32.33
N THR A 70 -23.78 25.80 -32.72
CA THR A 70 -22.57 25.77 -33.54
C THR A 70 -21.33 25.84 -32.65
N ALA A 71 -20.23 25.18 -33.05
CA ALA A 71 -19.00 25.16 -32.27
C ALA A 71 -17.76 25.09 -33.15
N ASP A 72 -16.71 25.79 -32.72
CA ASP A 72 -15.40 25.69 -33.34
C ASP A 72 -14.72 24.35 -33.06
N LEU A 73 -14.05 23.79 -34.08
CA LEU A 73 -13.31 22.55 -33.93
C LEU A 73 -12.20 22.68 -32.88
N VAL A 74 -11.48 23.79 -32.90
CA VAL A 74 -10.35 24.08 -31.98
C VAL A 74 -10.85 24.18 -30.53
N ALA A 75 -11.99 24.83 -30.32
CA ALA A 75 -12.61 24.95 -29.00
C ALA A 75 -13.01 23.56 -28.45
N LEU A 76 -13.61 22.72 -29.31
CA LEU A 76 -14.01 21.38 -28.91
C LEU A 76 -12.82 20.46 -28.64
N GLU A 77 -11.75 20.55 -29.44
CA GLU A 77 -10.52 19.80 -29.21
C GLU A 77 -9.88 20.17 -27.86
N LYS A 78 -9.84 21.46 -27.51
CA LYS A 78 -9.32 21.92 -26.22
C LYS A 78 -10.12 21.38 -25.04
N LEU A 79 -11.44 21.37 -25.15
CA LEU A 79 -12.34 20.81 -24.12
C LEU A 79 -12.13 19.29 -23.97
N VAL A 80 -12.00 18.56 -25.09
CA VAL A 80 -11.75 17.11 -25.09
C VAL A 80 -10.35 16.76 -24.59
N GLN A 81 -9.34 17.59 -24.84
CA GLN A 81 -7.98 17.40 -24.32
C GLN A 81 -7.92 17.50 -22.80
N ALA A 82 -8.70 18.41 -22.21
CA ALA A 82 -8.79 18.53 -20.77
C ALA A 82 -9.57 17.37 -20.13
N ASN A 83 -10.42 16.64 -20.85
CA ASN A 83 -11.19 15.56 -20.23
C ASN A 83 -10.42 14.23 -20.29
N PRO A 84 -10.26 13.51 -19.16
CA PRO A 84 -9.56 12.22 -19.13
C PRO A 84 -10.38 11.06 -19.74
N GLY A 85 -11.41 11.34 -20.56
CA GLY A 85 -12.19 10.32 -21.26
C GLY A 85 -13.56 9.97 -20.63
N ASP A 86 -14.12 10.84 -19.80
CA ASP A 86 -15.47 10.73 -19.24
C ASP A 86 -16.48 11.51 -20.12
N ILE A 87 -17.35 10.76 -20.80
CA ILE A 87 -18.37 11.31 -21.71
C ILE A 87 -19.41 12.14 -20.93
N ARG A 88 -19.79 11.73 -19.72
CA ARG A 88 -20.78 12.45 -18.91
C ARG A 88 -20.22 13.79 -18.46
N ALA A 89 -18.95 13.83 -18.07
CA ALA A 89 -18.25 15.06 -17.74
C ALA A 89 -18.21 16.04 -18.94
N LEU A 90 -17.93 15.52 -20.14
CA LEU A 90 -17.94 16.28 -21.39
C LEU A 90 -19.31 16.88 -21.70
N VAL A 91 -20.39 16.09 -21.61
CA VAL A 91 -21.75 16.58 -21.87
C VAL A 91 -22.15 17.67 -20.86
N ARG A 92 -21.77 17.53 -19.59
CA ARG A 92 -22.01 18.57 -18.58
C ARG A 92 -21.22 19.85 -18.88
N ASP A 93 -19.98 19.75 -19.33
CA ASP A 93 -19.21 20.93 -19.71
C ASP A 93 -19.86 21.68 -20.88
N LEU A 94 -20.34 20.95 -21.88
CA LEU A 94 -21.10 21.53 -22.99
C LEU A 94 -22.39 22.18 -22.49
N GLN A 95 -23.16 21.49 -21.65
CA GLN A 95 -24.39 22.04 -21.08
C GLN A 95 -24.13 23.35 -20.32
N MET A 96 -23.10 23.40 -19.47
CA MET A 96 -22.76 24.60 -18.71
C MET A 96 -22.38 25.79 -19.59
N ILE A 97 -21.68 25.53 -20.71
CA ILE A 97 -21.33 26.58 -21.69
C ILE A 97 -22.61 27.09 -22.37
N CYS A 98 -23.51 26.19 -22.73
CA CYS A 98 -24.76 26.52 -23.43
C CYS A 98 -25.80 27.20 -22.51
N GLU A 99 -25.80 26.89 -21.22
CA GLU A 99 -26.73 27.50 -20.24
C GLU A 99 -26.53 29.02 -20.09
N CYS A 100 -25.36 29.53 -20.49
CA CYS A 100 -25.10 30.97 -20.59
C CYS A 100 -25.74 31.66 -21.81
N GLY A 101 -26.57 30.95 -22.60
CA GLY A 101 -27.32 31.51 -23.73
C GLY A 101 -26.48 31.75 -24.98
N ILE A 102 -25.39 30.99 -25.14
CA ILE A 102 -24.45 31.16 -26.25
C ILE A 102 -24.86 30.23 -27.41
N GLU A 103 -25.20 30.81 -28.57
CA GLU A 103 -25.54 30.07 -29.80
C GLU A 103 -24.30 29.48 -30.52
N HIS A 104 -23.12 30.01 -30.21
CA HIS A 104 -21.84 29.62 -30.82
C HIS A 104 -20.70 29.45 -29.80
N ILE A 105 -20.17 28.23 -29.66
CA ILE A 105 -19.09 27.92 -28.72
C ILE A 105 -17.74 28.37 -29.29
N ASN A 106 -17.25 29.49 -28.73
CA ASN A 106 -15.93 30.05 -28.99
C ASN A 106 -14.85 29.45 -28.09
N LEU A 107 -13.58 29.60 -28.50
CA LEU A 107 -12.42 29.21 -27.70
C LEU A 107 -12.40 29.94 -26.34
N ALA A 108 -12.72 31.24 -26.32
CA ALA A 108 -12.76 32.04 -25.08
C ALA A 108 -13.79 31.52 -24.07
N SER A 109 -15.00 31.11 -24.52
CA SER A 109 -16.01 30.52 -23.65
C SER A 109 -15.53 29.19 -23.04
N VAL A 110 -14.83 28.38 -23.83
CA VAL A 110 -14.23 27.13 -23.34
C VAL A 110 -13.13 27.42 -22.32
N GLU A 111 -12.27 28.42 -22.52
CA GLU A 111 -11.25 28.82 -21.54
C GLU A 111 -11.85 29.35 -20.23
N THR A 112 -12.91 30.16 -20.31
CA THR A 112 -13.63 30.60 -19.10
C THR A 112 -14.26 29.43 -18.38
N GLN A 113 -14.74 28.41 -19.09
CA GLN A 113 -15.30 27.22 -18.48
C GLN A 113 -14.21 26.31 -17.88
N LEU A 114 -13.07 26.13 -18.56
CA LEU A 114 -11.95 25.36 -18.01
C LEU A 114 -11.36 26.03 -16.77
N SER A 115 -11.26 27.36 -16.74
CA SER A 115 -10.77 28.10 -15.57
C SER A 115 -11.75 28.06 -14.39
N ARG A 116 -13.06 28.07 -14.64
CA ARG A 116 -14.11 27.85 -13.62
C ARG A 116 -14.21 26.38 -13.19
N GLY A 117 -13.92 25.48 -14.12
CA GLY A 117 -14.02 24.04 -14.00
C GLY A 117 -12.65 23.38 -13.94
N LEU A 118 -11.73 23.93 -13.15
CA LEU A 118 -10.58 23.21 -12.60
C LEU A 118 -11.13 22.05 -11.78
N ARG A 119 -11.61 21.00 -12.46
CA ARG A 119 -11.91 19.72 -11.87
C ARG A 119 -10.58 19.15 -11.45
N ASP A 120 -10.52 18.65 -10.22
CA ASP A 120 -9.43 17.81 -9.72
C ASP A 120 -9.27 16.63 -10.68
N GLN A 121 -8.47 16.82 -11.72
CA GLN A 121 -7.98 15.73 -12.54
C GLN A 121 -6.91 15.10 -11.70
N GLN A 122 -7.32 14.09 -10.95
CA GLN A 122 -6.43 13.24 -10.20
C GLN A 122 -5.38 12.71 -11.18
N LEU A 123 -4.20 13.32 -11.16
CA LEU A 123 -3.06 12.86 -11.92
C LEU A 123 -2.67 11.52 -11.32
N ASP A 124 -2.43 10.53 -12.20
CA ASP A 124 -1.84 9.27 -11.75
C ASP A 124 -0.50 9.56 -11.05
N ILE A 125 -0.21 8.80 -9.99
CA ILE A 125 0.85 9.12 -9.02
C ILE A 125 2.20 9.26 -9.72
N PHE A 126 2.50 8.38 -10.67
CA PHE A 126 3.78 8.39 -11.39
C PHE A 126 3.94 9.59 -12.33
N PRO A 127 3.01 9.87 -13.28
CA PRO A 127 3.05 11.10 -14.06
C PRO A 127 3.06 12.38 -13.22
N GLY A 128 2.26 12.43 -12.15
CA GLY A 128 2.19 13.62 -11.30
C GLY A 128 3.46 13.84 -10.49
N LEU A 129 4.08 12.79 -9.93
CA LEU A 129 5.39 12.89 -9.29
C LEU A 129 6.49 13.26 -10.31
N GLN A 130 6.42 12.74 -11.53
CA GLN A 130 7.35 13.14 -12.57
C GLN A 130 7.23 14.64 -12.90
N GLY A 131 6.00 15.14 -13.05
CA GLY A 131 5.73 16.57 -13.21
C GLY A 131 6.23 17.39 -12.01
N LEU A 132 6.05 16.88 -10.79
CA LEU A 132 6.53 17.52 -9.57
C LEU A 132 8.06 17.70 -9.57
N TYR A 133 8.83 16.66 -9.88
CA TYR A 133 10.30 16.76 -9.98
C TYR A 133 10.78 17.62 -11.16
N GLN A 134 9.94 17.81 -12.18
CA GLN A 134 10.25 18.64 -13.35
C GLN A 134 9.82 20.10 -13.20
N SER A 135 9.10 20.46 -12.14
CA SER A 135 8.61 21.82 -11.90
C SER A 135 9.76 22.79 -11.60
N GLU A 136 9.71 23.97 -12.23
CA GLU A 136 10.78 24.97 -12.16
C GLU A 136 10.57 25.99 -11.03
N THR A 137 9.31 26.19 -10.62
CA THR A 137 8.95 27.20 -9.60
C THR A 137 8.26 26.55 -8.41
N ALA A 138 8.46 27.14 -7.23
CA ALA A 138 7.80 26.70 -6.00
C ALA A 138 6.26 26.72 -6.11
N ASN A 139 5.71 27.69 -6.86
CA ASN A 139 4.26 27.79 -7.04
C ASN A 139 3.73 26.69 -7.98
N ASP A 140 4.46 26.37 -9.04
CA ASP A 140 4.11 25.26 -9.94
C ASP A 140 4.17 23.92 -9.22
N ALA A 141 5.26 23.65 -8.48
CA ALA A 141 5.40 22.47 -7.64
C ALA A 141 4.24 22.30 -6.64
N ARG A 142 3.82 23.41 -6.04
CA ARG A 142 2.69 23.46 -5.11
C ARG A 142 1.38 23.09 -5.80
N LEU A 143 1.12 23.64 -6.99
CA LEU A 143 -0.12 23.35 -7.74
C LEU A 143 -0.16 21.87 -8.14
N VAL A 144 0.94 21.34 -8.71
CA VAL A 144 1.07 19.92 -9.04
C VAL A 144 0.87 19.03 -7.81
N GLY A 145 1.40 19.45 -6.66
CA GLY A 145 1.22 18.73 -5.39
C GLY A 145 -0.21 18.71 -4.85
N ILE A 146 -1.02 19.73 -5.16
CA ILE A 146 -2.44 19.77 -4.80
C ILE A 146 -3.26 18.91 -5.76
N ASP A 147 -2.89 18.90 -7.04
CA ASP A 147 -3.57 18.13 -8.09
C ASP A 147 -3.29 16.61 -8.00
N LEU A 148 -2.27 16.23 -7.25
CA LEU A 148 -1.93 14.84 -6.93
C LEU A 148 -2.92 14.25 -5.91
N ASP A 149 -3.61 13.17 -6.27
CA ASP A 149 -4.58 12.46 -5.40
C ASP A 149 -3.89 11.54 -4.38
N ILE A 150 -3.00 12.11 -3.57
CA ILE A 150 -2.28 11.41 -2.51
C ILE A 150 -2.30 12.22 -1.23
N THR A 151 -2.37 11.54 -0.09
CA THR A 151 -2.29 12.23 1.20
C THR A 151 -0.90 12.83 1.40
N PRO A 152 -0.72 13.96 2.12
CA PRO A 152 0.60 14.54 2.39
C PRO A 152 1.55 13.58 3.08
N ARG A 153 1.03 12.66 3.91
CA ARG A 153 1.82 11.57 4.50
C ARG A 153 2.39 10.64 3.42
N GLU A 154 1.56 10.23 2.48
CA GLU A 154 2.00 9.37 1.38
C GLU A 154 2.92 10.13 0.44
N LEU A 155 2.62 11.39 0.10
CA LEU A 155 3.49 12.25 -0.69
C LEU A 155 4.89 12.36 -0.07
N LEU A 156 4.98 12.62 1.24
CA LEU A 156 6.26 12.66 1.95
C LEU A 156 7.01 11.33 1.86
N ALA A 157 6.31 10.21 1.98
CA ALA A 157 6.89 8.87 1.85
C ALA A 157 7.41 8.61 0.42
N TRP A 158 6.65 8.99 -0.60
CA TRP A 158 7.05 8.89 -2.01
C TRP A 158 8.26 9.75 -2.33
N VAL A 159 8.27 11.01 -1.88
CA VAL A 159 9.36 11.95 -2.13
C VAL A 159 10.64 11.50 -1.41
N SER A 160 10.56 11.19 -0.12
CA SER A 160 11.73 10.76 0.66
C SER A 160 12.36 9.47 0.10
N TRP A 161 11.55 8.51 -0.36
CA TRP A 161 12.03 7.29 -1.00
C TRP A 161 12.74 7.55 -2.33
N ASN A 162 12.14 8.37 -3.20
CA ASN A 162 12.64 8.57 -4.56
C ASN A 162 13.77 9.61 -4.65
N ASN A 163 13.89 10.54 -3.69
CA ASN A 163 14.92 11.58 -3.70
C ASN A 163 16.34 11.02 -3.90
N SER A 164 16.65 9.87 -3.30
CA SER A 164 17.95 9.20 -3.45
C SER A 164 18.24 8.73 -4.88
N SER A 165 17.20 8.33 -5.62
CA SER A 165 17.32 7.89 -7.01
C SER A 165 17.31 9.05 -7.99
N VAL A 166 16.62 10.15 -7.66
CA VAL A 166 16.47 11.32 -8.55
C VAL A 166 17.67 12.26 -8.44
N PHE A 167 18.09 12.59 -7.22
CA PHE A 167 19.17 13.55 -6.99
C PHE A 167 20.53 12.85 -6.94
N LYS A 168 21.46 13.31 -7.79
CA LYS A 168 22.84 12.82 -7.81
C LYS A 168 23.79 13.63 -6.91
N ASP A 169 23.45 14.89 -6.62
CA ASP A 169 24.31 15.76 -5.83
C ASP A 169 24.03 15.66 -4.33
N ARG A 170 25.10 15.52 -3.53
CA ARG A 170 25.01 15.34 -2.08
C ARG A 170 24.42 16.56 -1.37
N ASN A 171 24.72 17.76 -1.85
CA ASN A 171 24.19 18.98 -1.22
C ASN A 171 22.68 19.11 -1.46
N THR A 172 22.20 18.80 -2.67
CA THR A 172 20.76 18.76 -2.97
C THR A 172 20.03 17.70 -2.14
N LEU A 173 20.60 16.50 -2.02
CA LEU A 173 20.06 15.42 -1.18
C LEU A 173 19.95 15.84 0.28
N ASN A 174 20.98 16.48 0.83
CA ASN A 174 20.97 16.94 2.22
C ASN A 174 19.86 17.98 2.45
N ARG A 175 19.74 18.96 1.56
CA ARG A 175 18.67 19.98 1.63
C ARG A 175 17.29 19.33 1.57
N ALA A 176 17.08 18.41 0.62
CA ALA A 176 15.83 17.68 0.47
C ALA A 176 15.50 16.85 1.74
N ALA A 177 16.49 16.15 2.30
CA ALA A 177 16.33 15.35 3.52
C ALA A 177 15.95 16.23 4.73
N ILE A 178 16.61 17.38 4.92
CA ILE A 178 16.26 18.34 5.97
C ILE A 178 14.81 18.80 5.80
N THR A 179 14.40 19.17 4.58
CA THR A 179 13.02 19.60 4.32
C THR A 179 11.99 18.49 4.56
N CYS A 180 12.29 17.24 4.20
CA CYS A 180 11.44 16.09 4.51
C CYS A 180 11.33 15.86 6.02
N SER A 181 12.42 16.02 6.77
CA SER A 181 12.41 15.90 8.23
C SER A 181 11.52 16.95 8.88
N VAL A 182 11.61 18.21 8.44
CA VAL A 182 10.71 19.29 8.92
C VAL A 182 9.26 19.01 8.51
N ALA A 183 9.02 18.47 7.31
CA ALA A 183 7.69 18.07 6.87
C ALA A 183 7.10 16.97 7.78
N ASP A 184 7.88 15.94 8.13
CA ASP A 184 7.44 14.86 9.02
C ASP A 184 7.13 15.37 10.44
N GLN A 185 8.00 16.23 10.99
CA GLN A 185 7.76 16.88 12.28
C GLN A 185 6.49 17.73 12.26
N SER A 186 6.24 18.44 11.15
CA SER A 186 4.99 19.19 11.00
C SER A 186 3.79 18.24 11.04
N LEU A 187 3.84 17.11 10.33
CA LEU A 187 2.75 16.12 10.31
C LEU A 187 2.51 15.53 11.70
N HIS A 188 3.56 15.31 12.49
CA HIS A 188 3.46 14.82 13.86
C HIS A 188 2.59 15.74 14.74
N THR A 189 2.68 17.06 14.56
CA THR A 189 1.87 18.02 15.34
C THR A 189 0.36 17.88 15.13
N MET A 190 -0.07 17.32 14.00
CA MET A 190 -1.47 16.97 13.75
C MET A 190 -1.97 15.95 14.79
N TYR A 191 -1.15 14.96 15.13
CA TYR A 191 -1.52 13.86 16.01
C TYR A 191 -1.44 14.24 17.48
N THR A 192 -0.56 15.17 17.86
CA THR A 192 -0.42 15.60 19.25
C THR A 192 -1.43 16.68 19.63
N ASN A 193 -1.59 17.70 18.78
CA ASN A 193 -2.32 18.92 19.13
C ASN A 193 -3.55 19.18 18.25
N LEU A 194 -3.93 18.23 17.37
CA LEU A 194 -5.04 18.38 16.41
C LEU A 194 -4.89 19.62 15.51
N ALA A 195 -3.67 20.10 15.31
CA ALA A 195 -3.39 21.28 14.51
C ALA A 195 -3.44 20.92 13.01
N TYR A 196 -4.64 20.77 12.44
CA TYR A 196 -4.86 20.32 11.06
C TYR A 196 -4.16 21.17 9.98
N ARG A 197 -3.77 22.41 10.29
CA ARG A 197 -2.98 23.26 9.38
C ARG A 197 -1.58 22.70 9.11
N SER A 198 -1.07 21.83 9.97
CA SER A 198 0.15 21.05 9.71
C SER A 198 0.07 20.23 8.42
N TRP A 199 -1.10 19.69 8.08
CA TRP A 199 -1.36 18.94 6.85
C TRP A 199 -0.96 19.73 5.61
N TYR A 200 -1.34 21.02 5.58
CA TYR A 200 -0.95 21.95 4.52
C TYR A 200 0.58 22.08 4.46
N TRP A 201 1.24 22.35 5.59
CA TRP A 201 2.69 22.52 5.64
C TRP A 201 3.45 21.26 5.24
N THR A 202 3.01 20.09 5.68
CA THR A 202 3.58 18.80 5.27
C THR A 202 3.51 18.64 3.75
N SER A 203 2.35 18.92 3.16
CA SER A 203 2.16 18.83 1.72
C SER A 203 3.12 19.76 0.98
N GLN A 204 3.16 21.04 1.36
CA GLN A 204 4.01 22.04 0.72
C GLN A 204 5.50 21.69 0.86
N LEU A 205 5.96 21.38 2.07
CA LEU A 205 7.37 21.04 2.30
C LEU A 205 7.79 19.77 1.55
N SER A 206 6.89 18.79 1.43
CA SER A 206 7.14 17.59 0.62
C SER A 206 7.29 17.92 -0.86
N THR A 207 6.42 18.77 -1.43
CA THR A 207 6.53 19.22 -2.84
C THR A 207 7.81 20.00 -3.12
N LEU A 208 8.21 20.87 -2.18
CA LEU A 208 9.41 21.70 -2.31
C LEU A 208 10.70 20.87 -2.15
N SER A 209 10.66 19.83 -1.32
CA SER A 209 11.75 18.86 -1.20
C SER A 209 12.05 18.16 -2.52
N ALA A 210 11.03 17.88 -3.34
CA ALA A 210 11.18 17.22 -4.63
C ALA A 210 11.63 18.17 -5.76
N SER A 211 11.23 19.44 -5.73
CA SER A 211 11.43 20.38 -6.85
C SER A 211 12.53 21.41 -6.60
N VAL A 212 12.38 22.22 -5.55
CA VAL A 212 13.22 23.40 -5.27
C VAL A 212 14.56 23.06 -4.62
N SER A 213 14.73 21.82 -4.16
CA SER A 213 15.99 21.34 -3.59
C SER A 213 17.11 21.21 -4.62
N THR A 214 16.77 20.98 -5.90
CA THR A 214 17.71 20.94 -7.02
C THR A 214 17.75 22.26 -7.77
N SER A 215 18.95 22.67 -8.19
CA SER A 215 19.14 23.80 -9.11
C SER A 215 19.26 23.34 -10.56
N LYS A 216 19.32 22.03 -10.81
CA LYS A 216 19.45 21.45 -12.15
C LYS A 216 18.10 20.97 -12.63
N ARG A 217 17.77 21.31 -13.87
CA ARG A 217 16.58 20.82 -14.55
C ARG A 217 16.72 19.34 -14.90
N HIS A 218 15.69 18.56 -14.62
CA HIS A 218 15.60 17.17 -15.04
C HIS A 218 14.93 17.08 -16.42
N GLU A 219 15.73 17.02 -17.48
CA GLU A 219 15.23 16.87 -18.86
C GLU A 219 14.90 15.40 -19.20
N GLU A 220 15.55 14.46 -18.51
CA GLU A 220 15.37 13.03 -18.71
C GLU A 220 14.14 12.48 -17.97
N ARG A 221 13.66 11.33 -18.45
CA ARG A 221 12.60 10.59 -17.77
C ARG A 221 13.12 10.02 -16.45
N ILE A 222 12.49 10.43 -15.36
CA ILE A 222 12.86 10.01 -14.02
C ILE A 222 12.32 8.61 -13.74
N SER A 223 13.18 7.71 -13.25
CA SER A 223 12.78 6.39 -12.78
C SER A 223 12.27 6.49 -11.35
N LEU A 224 10.95 6.45 -11.17
CA LEU A 224 10.30 6.47 -9.87
C LEU A 224 9.90 5.05 -9.47
N SER A 225 10.03 4.74 -8.18
CA SER A 225 9.68 3.45 -7.59
C SER A 225 8.72 3.61 -6.42
N TYR A 226 7.89 2.60 -6.20
CA TYR A 226 6.96 2.55 -5.06
C TYR A 226 7.75 2.36 -3.75
N PRO A 227 7.47 3.15 -2.69
CA PRO A 227 8.17 3.01 -1.41
C PRO A 227 7.96 1.63 -0.78
N GLU A 228 9.04 0.87 -0.60
CA GLU A 228 8.95 -0.51 -0.13
C GLU A 228 8.32 -0.61 1.27
N PHE A 229 8.64 0.33 2.17
CA PHE A 229 8.05 0.37 3.52
C PHE A 229 6.55 0.64 3.53
N MET A 230 5.98 1.21 2.46
CA MET A 230 4.53 1.39 2.33
C MET A 230 3.81 0.10 1.89
N ARG A 231 4.54 -0.93 1.44
CA ARG A 231 3.93 -2.20 1.06
C ARG A 231 3.45 -2.94 2.32
N ARG A 232 2.17 -2.80 2.64
CA ARG A 232 1.54 -3.55 3.72
C ARG A 232 1.47 -5.04 3.35
N GLY A 233 1.92 -5.92 4.25
CA GLY A 233 1.74 -7.37 4.12
C GLY A 233 2.90 -8.13 3.46
N HIS A 234 4.05 -7.51 3.24
CA HIS A 234 5.27 -8.23 2.87
C HIS A 234 5.99 -8.89 4.05
N GLU A 235 5.70 -8.48 5.30
CA GLU A 235 6.13 -9.30 6.44
C GLU A 235 5.35 -10.62 6.43
N PRO A 236 6.04 -11.77 6.28
CA PRO A 236 5.39 -13.05 6.43
C PRO A 236 4.69 -13.09 7.78
N SER A 237 3.44 -13.57 7.86
CA SER A 237 2.77 -13.80 9.16
C SER A 237 3.66 -14.59 10.13
N ARG A 238 4.52 -15.46 9.57
CA ARG A 238 5.55 -16.22 10.27
C ARG A 238 6.66 -15.36 10.89
N ARG A 239 7.01 -14.22 10.29
CA ARG A 239 7.95 -13.26 10.88
C ARG A 239 7.37 -12.66 12.17
N LYS A 240 6.07 -12.38 12.20
CA LYS A 240 5.39 -11.92 13.42
C LYS A 240 5.37 -12.98 14.51
N SER A 241 5.08 -14.23 14.14
CA SER A 241 5.12 -15.38 15.05
C SER A 241 6.52 -15.59 15.62
N LEU A 242 7.55 -15.60 14.77
CA LEU A 242 8.94 -15.72 15.20
C LEU A 242 9.37 -14.55 16.10
N ILE A 243 9.01 -13.30 15.79
CA ILE A 243 9.29 -12.15 16.66
C ILE A 243 8.59 -12.29 18.01
N SER A 244 7.37 -12.84 18.05
CA SER A 244 6.67 -13.14 19.31
C SER A 244 7.44 -14.14 20.16
N LYS A 245 7.89 -15.25 19.56
CA LYS A 245 8.69 -16.27 20.24
C LYS A 245 10.01 -15.72 20.76
N LEU A 246 10.72 -14.92 19.95
CA LEU A 246 11.95 -14.25 20.37
C LEU A 246 11.71 -13.27 21.53
N SER A 247 10.59 -12.54 21.51
CA SER A 247 10.18 -11.63 22.58
C SER A 247 9.86 -12.39 23.87
N GLU A 248 9.15 -13.51 23.79
CA GLU A 248 8.82 -14.38 24.93
C GLU A 248 10.08 -15.00 25.56
N LEU A 249 11.00 -15.52 24.74
CA LEU A 249 12.24 -16.15 25.20
C LEU A 249 13.22 -15.13 25.83
N SER A 250 13.28 -13.92 25.30
CA SER A 250 14.18 -12.87 25.81
C SER A 250 13.56 -11.99 26.90
N GLY A 251 12.25 -12.12 27.16
CA GLY A 251 11.51 -11.21 28.03
C GLY A 251 11.47 -9.74 27.54
N SER A 252 11.79 -9.51 26.26
CA SER A 252 11.85 -8.18 25.66
C SER A 252 10.51 -7.78 25.03
N SER A 253 10.34 -6.49 24.70
CA SER A 253 9.16 -6.04 23.94
C SER A 253 9.19 -6.56 22.51
N LEU A 254 8.03 -6.72 21.87
CA LEU A 254 7.93 -7.10 20.45
C LEU A 254 8.71 -6.18 19.51
N GLN A 255 8.82 -4.90 19.86
CA GLN A 255 9.55 -3.92 19.07
C GLN A 255 11.06 -4.11 19.22
N ALA A 256 11.57 -4.27 20.45
CA ALA A 256 12.97 -4.56 20.72
C ALA A 256 13.39 -5.89 20.06
N ALA A 257 12.57 -6.93 20.16
CA ALA A 257 12.83 -8.19 19.48
C ALA A 257 12.89 -8.05 17.94
N ARG A 258 12.04 -7.20 17.35
CA ARG A 258 12.04 -6.95 15.90
C ARG A 258 13.26 -6.15 15.43
N GLU A 259 13.68 -5.15 16.20
CA GLU A 259 14.70 -4.17 15.77
C GLU A 259 16.11 -4.53 16.23
N GLU A 260 16.25 -5.15 17.39
CA GLU A 260 17.55 -5.44 18.00
C GLU A 260 17.93 -6.91 17.92
N LEU A 261 16.99 -7.84 18.17
CA LEU A 261 17.30 -9.28 18.20
C LEU A 261 17.23 -9.94 16.82
N TRP A 262 16.20 -9.61 16.03
CA TRP A 262 15.99 -10.25 14.74
C TRP A 262 17.07 -9.93 13.69
N PRO A 263 17.47 -8.67 13.44
CA PRO A 263 18.43 -8.36 12.38
C PRO A 263 19.79 -9.06 12.51
N PRO A 264 20.46 -9.09 13.67
CA PRO A 264 21.73 -9.79 13.79
C PRO A 264 21.54 -11.31 13.64
N LEU A 265 20.46 -11.87 14.17
CA LEU A 265 20.17 -13.30 14.05
C LEU A 265 19.98 -13.69 12.57
N ALA A 266 19.18 -12.92 11.82
CA ALA A 266 19.00 -13.14 10.39
C ALA A 266 20.31 -12.99 9.59
N ALA A 267 21.14 -11.98 9.91
CA ALA A 267 22.41 -11.75 9.23
C ALA A 267 23.39 -12.92 9.40
N ILE A 268 23.46 -13.50 10.61
CA ILE A 268 24.30 -14.68 10.88
C ILE A 268 23.87 -15.85 9.99
N HIS A 269 22.55 -16.11 9.92
CA HIS A 269 22.00 -17.28 9.23
C HIS A 269 21.92 -17.11 7.69
N GLU A 270 21.85 -15.88 7.18
CA GLU A 270 21.84 -15.57 5.74
C GLU A 270 23.26 -15.63 5.13
N SER A 271 24.29 -15.31 5.92
CA SER A 271 25.67 -15.23 5.44
C SER A 271 26.30 -16.58 5.04
N GLY A 272 25.67 -17.71 5.37
CA GLY A 272 26.00 -19.05 4.85
C GLY A 272 27.39 -19.62 5.20
N GLU A 273 28.32 -18.79 5.67
CA GLU A 273 29.68 -19.18 6.03
C GLU A 273 29.78 -19.80 7.44
N LEU A 274 28.84 -19.47 8.33
CA LEU A 274 28.86 -19.92 9.73
C LEU A 274 27.74 -20.90 10.09
N THR A 275 26.69 -21.04 9.28
CA THR A 275 25.49 -21.78 9.70
C THR A 275 24.92 -22.59 8.55
N ASP A 276 24.91 -23.91 8.72
CA ASP A 276 24.35 -24.83 7.74
C ASP A 276 22.81 -24.85 7.83
N PRO A 277 22.08 -24.69 6.71
CA PRO A 277 20.62 -24.78 6.71
C PRO A 277 20.03 -26.17 7.01
N GLN A 278 20.88 -27.19 7.20
CA GLN A 278 20.47 -28.52 7.64
C GLN A 278 20.65 -28.70 9.16
N ASP A 279 21.26 -27.73 9.85
CA ASP A 279 21.37 -27.74 11.30
C ASP A 279 20.08 -27.19 11.92
N PHE A 280 19.35 -28.06 12.62
CA PHE A 280 18.07 -27.75 13.23
C PHE A 280 18.18 -27.44 14.72
N SER A 281 19.36 -27.61 15.33
CA SER A 281 19.58 -27.50 16.78
C SER A 281 19.01 -26.20 17.36
N LEU A 282 19.46 -25.06 16.85
CA LEU A 282 19.02 -23.74 17.29
C LEU A 282 17.51 -23.53 17.07
N SER A 283 16.98 -24.00 15.96
CA SER A 283 15.57 -23.79 15.63
C SER A 283 14.65 -24.62 16.52
N ILE A 284 15.08 -25.82 16.91
CA ILE A 284 14.37 -26.69 17.86
C ILE A 284 14.42 -26.07 19.27
N GLU A 285 15.59 -25.58 19.71
CA GLU A 285 15.73 -24.91 21.01
C GLU A 285 14.86 -23.65 21.13
N LEU A 286 14.80 -22.85 20.05
CA LEU A 286 13.95 -21.67 19.96
C LEU A 286 12.45 -21.99 19.73
N GLY A 287 12.09 -23.27 19.57
CA GLY A 287 10.71 -23.70 19.34
C GLY A 287 10.12 -23.18 18.02
N LEU A 288 10.94 -23.04 16.97
CA LEU A 288 10.51 -22.53 15.66
C LEU A 288 9.73 -23.60 14.87
N ASP A 289 8.84 -23.15 13.98
CA ASP A 289 8.24 -24.00 12.94
C ASP A 289 9.20 -24.18 11.75
N GLY A 290 9.07 -25.24 10.95
CA GLY A 290 9.90 -25.43 9.75
C GLY A 290 9.76 -24.26 8.76
N GLY A 291 8.58 -23.62 8.73
CA GLY A 291 8.35 -22.40 7.97
C GLY A 291 9.02 -21.13 8.53
N GLU A 292 9.38 -21.13 9.81
CA GLU A 292 10.11 -20.08 10.52
C GLU A 292 11.63 -20.33 10.45
N HIS A 293 12.08 -21.59 10.49
CA HIS A 293 13.46 -21.99 10.22
C HIS A 293 13.93 -21.54 8.83
N ILE A 294 13.14 -21.78 7.77
CA ILE A 294 13.45 -21.24 6.42
C ILE A 294 13.61 -19.71 6.46
N LEU A 295 12.72 -19.03 7.20
CA LEU A 295 12.71 -17.58 7.25
C LEU A 295 13.98 -17.04 7.91
N LEU A 296 14.49 -17.74 8.93
CA LEU A 296 15.73 -17.43 9.62
C LEU A 296 16.93 -17.45 8.65
N HIS A 297 17.01 -18.46 7.79
CA HIS A 297 18.06 -18.62 6.78
C HIS A 297 17.82 -17.84 5.48
N GLY A 298 16.75 -17.04 5.38
CA GLY A 298 16.45 -16.24 4.19
C GLY A 298 16.13 -17.06 2.93
N LEU A 299 15.84 -18.37 3.03
CA LEU A 299 15.67 -19.21 1.85
C LEU A 299 14.33 -19.00 1.14
N ASN A 300 14.34 -19.11 -0.18
CA ASN A 300 13.14 -18.91 -0.99
C ASN A 300 12.20 -20.12 -0.95
N LYS A 301 11.01 -19.93 -0.36
CA LYS A 301 9.97 -20.95 -0.14
C LYS A 301 9.50 -21.69 -1.38
N SER A 302 9.68 -21.11 -2.58
CA SER A 302 9.23 -21.75 -3.82
C SER A 302 10.13 -22.88 -4.29
N LEU A 303 11.38 -22.94 -3.81
CA LEU A 303 12.38 -23.90 -4.27
C LEU A 303 12.14 -25.29 -3.69
N LYS A 304 12.39 -26.32 -4.49
CA LYS A 304 12.21 -27.72 -4.08
C LYS A 304 13.13 -28.10 -2.92
N SER A 305 14.39 -27.67 -2.95
CA SER A 305 15.37 -27.87 -1.88
C SER A 305 14.89 -27.34 -0.53
N THR A 306 14.22 -26.19 -0.51
CA THR A 306 13.70 -25.61 0.74
C THR A 306 12.53 -26.39 1.31
N LYS A 307 11.73 -27.06 0.47
CA LYS A 307 10.62 -27.91 0.93
C LYS A 307 11.14 -29.19 1.57
N GLU A 308 12.18 -29.78 0.97
CA GLU A 308 12.86 -30.96 1.53
C GLU A 308 13.47 -30.65 2.91
N ILE A 309 14.00 -29.44 3.13
CA ILE A 309 14.50 -29.01 4.44
C ILE A 309 13.37 -28.93 5.48
N VAL A 310 12.18 -28.43 5.11
CA VAL A 310 11.02 -28.36 6.02
C VAL A 310 10.51 -29.75 6.40
N GLU A 311 10.47 -30.65 5.43
CA GLU A 311 10.06 -32.04 5.67
C GLU A 311 11.01 -32.71 6.67
N LYS A 312 12.32 -32.60 6.44
CA LYS A 312 13.35 -33.09 7.38
C LYS A 312 13.25 -32.44 8.76
N TYR A 313 13.01 -31.12 8.82
CA TYR A 313 12.83 -30.42 10.09
C TYR A 313 11.67 -31.00 10.88
N ASN A 314 10.51 -31.16 10.24
CA ASN A 314 9.30 -31.69 10.89
C ASN A 314 9.50 -33.13 11.38
N GLU A 315 10.15 -33.99 10.59
CA GLU A 315 10.53 -35.35 11.00
C GLU A 315 11.42 -35.33 12.24
N THR A 316 12.44 -34.48 12.23
CA THR A 316 13.39 -34.34 13.35
C THR A 316 12.68 -33.85 14.60
N THR A 317 11.86 -32.81 14.51
CA THR A 317 11.07 -32.29 15.65
C THR A 317 10.14 -33.35 16.23
N THR A 318 9.46 -34.15 15.38
CA THR A 318 8.60 -35.24 15.88
C THR A 318 9.40 -36.32 16.62
N SER A 319 10.60 -36.66 16.15
CA SER A 319 11.47 -37.63 16.82
C SER A 319 12.00 -37.12 18.17
N THR A 320 12.39 -35.84 18.26
CA THR A 320 12.91 -35.23 19.50
C THR A 320 11.82 -35.06 20.56
N LEU A 321 10.58 -34.72 20.14
CA LEU A 321 9.43 -34.66 21.06
C LEU A 321 9.04 -36.05 21.58
N ALA A 322 9.15 -37.10 20.75
CA ALA A 322 8.91 -38.47 21.19
C ALA A 322 9.96 -38.91 22.25
N GLN A 323 11.23 -38.58 22.06
CA GLN A 323 12.30 -38.90 23.02
C GLN A 323 12.18 -38.13 24.34
N ARG A 324 11.78 -36.85 24.32
CA ARG A 324 11.55 -36.07 25.55
C ARG A 324 10.41 -36.62 26.41
N ASN A 325 9.37 -37.15 25.78
CA ASN A 325 8.27 -37.79 26.50
C ASN A 325 8.69 -39.13 27.14
N ASP A 326 9.66 -39.85 26.56
CA ASP A 326 10.20 -41.08 27.16
C ASP A 326 11.14 -40.77 28.35
N ASP A 327 11.88 -39.65 28.31
CA ASP A 327 12.78 -39.22 29.39
C ASP A 327 12.04 -38.62 30.61
N GLU A 328 10.90 -37.93 30.42
CA GLU A 328 10.07 -37.42 31.53
C GLU A 328 9.43 -38.55 32.36
N ILE A 329 9.30 -39.76 31.83
CA ILE A 329 8.73 -40.92 32.54
C ILE A 329 9.75 -41.56 33.51
N ILE A 330 11.05 -41.23 33.42
CA ILE A 330 12.11 -41.95 34.16
C ILE A 330 12.46 -41.29 35.51
N HIS A 331 11.89 -40.13 35.86
CA HIS A 331 12.23 -39.45 37.12
C HIS A 331 11.00 -39.03 37.96
N GLU A 332 10.22 -40.00 38.44
CA GLU A 332 9.44 -39.82 39.67
C GLU A 332 10.34 -40.13 40.89
N PRO A 333 10.73 -39.15 41.72
CA PRO A 333 11.23 -39.45 43.05
C PRO A 333 10.06 -39.82 43.97
N GLU A 334 10.22 -40.91 44.74
CA GLU A 334 9.24 -41.43 45.70
C GLU A 334 8.64 -40.32 46.60
N GLU A 335 7.31 -40.17 46.56
CA GLU A 335 6.57 -39.31 47.48
C GLU A 335 6.74 -39.80 48.93
N ARG A 336 7.46 -39.02 49.72
CA ARG A 336 7.46 -39.13 51.17
C ARG A 336 6.21 -38.44 51.71
N VAL A 337 5.25 -39.22 52.19
CA VAL A 337 4.03 -38.72 52.83
C VAL A 337 4.40 -38.01 54.15
N GLU A 338 4.36 -36.68 54.16
CA GLU A 338 4.29 -35.88 55.39
C GLU A 338 2.84 -35.40 55.58
N GLU A 339 2.18 -35.92 56.61
CA GLU A 339 0.90 -35.41 57.11
C GLU A 339 1.10 -33.97 57.63
N LYS A 340 0.44 -32.99 57.01
CA LYS A 340 0.28 -31.63 57.55
C LYS A 340 -1.17 -31.38 57.93
N LEU A 341 -1.36 -31.05 59.21
CA LEU A 341 -2.62 -30.62 59.82
C LEU A 341 -3.20 -29.37 59.13
N PRO A 342 -4.54 -29.18 59.12
CA PRO A 342 -5.19 -28.08 58.43
C PRO A 342 -4.99 -26.76 59.20
N ASP A 343 -4.50 -25.74 58.49
CA ASP A 343 -4.37 -24.38 59.01
C ASP A 343 -5.71 -23.64 58.81
N GLU A 344 -6.41 -23.39 59.92
CA GLU A 344 -7.61 -22.55 59.99
C GLU A 344 -7.22 -21.08 59.84
N GLY A 345 -7.37 -20.50 58.65
CA GLY A 345 -7.26 -19.04 58.56
C GLY A 345 -7.02 -18.43 57.19
N GLN A 346 -7.91 -18.62 56.23
CA GLN A 346 -7.97 -17.68 55.10
C GLN A 346 -9.41 -17.35 54.72
N LYS A 347 -9.78 -16.10 55.04
CA LYS A 347 -11.06 -15.46 54.69
C LYS A 347 -11.11 -15.22 53.19
N LYS A 348 -12.17 -15.72 52.54
CA LYS A 348 -12.56 -15.33 51.18
C LYS A 348 -12.94 -13.86 51.17
N LEU A 349 -12.37 -13.10 50.23
CA LEU A 349 -12.86 -11.79 49.84
C LEU A 349 -13.66 -11.98 48.55
N ASP A 350 -14.98 -11.94 48.69
CA ASP A 350 -15.94 -11.83 47.60
C ASP A 350 -15.78 -10.44 46.94
N MET A 351 -15.59 -10.43 45.62
CA MET A 351 -15.73 -9.23 44.80
C MET A 351 -17.09 -9.32 44.09
N PHE A 352 -17.99 -8.40 44.45
CA PHE A 352 -19.16 -8.03 43.66
C PHE A 352 -18.76 -7.18 42.45
#